data_AF-A0A8H7D488-F1
#
_entry.id   AF-A0A8H7D488-F1
#
_cell.length_a   1.000
_cell.length_b   1.000
_cell.length_c   1.000
_cell.angle_alpha   90.00
_cell.angle_beta   90.00
_cell.angle_gamma   90.00
#
_symmetry.space_group_name_H-M   'P 1'
#
loop_
_entity.id
_entity.type
_entity.pdbx_description
1 polymer ?
#
loop_
_entity_poly.entity_id
_entity_poly.type
_entity_poly.pdbx_seq_one_letter_code
_entity_poly.pdbx_strand_id
1 'polypeptide(L)'
;MYDDAKEQFDIILVPGGPSVNPLSVCPEFVKRQAPGAKYILTVCTGSLILARTGLLNGKRATTNKSAFRSVQEETKHLGITWVPKARWVVTEDKKIWTSSGISAGMDLAGGFLDHLVGKEFGLAMRSWIELSMKAEVDDEFAAYHGLV
;
A
#
# COMPACT_ATOMS: atom_id res chain seq x y z
N MET A 1 9.92 -0.07 21.21
CA MET A 1 9.64 -1.06 20.14
C MET A 1 8.16 -0.90 19.76
N TYR A 2 7.69 -1.24 18.54
CA TYR A 2 6.27 -1.01 18.16
C TYR A 2 5.25 -1.62 19.14
N ASP A 3 5.65 -2.63 19.91
CA ASP A 3 4.83 -3.27 20.93
C ASP A 3 4.50 -2.38 22.13
N ASP A 4 5.26 -1.31 22.38
CA ASP A 4 5.04 -0.39 23.51
C ASP A 4 4.01 0.71 23.20
N ALA A 5 3.59 0.85 21.93
CA ALA A 5 2.60 1.84 21.53
C ALA A 5 1.20 1.44 22.02
N LYS A 6 0.74 2.16 23.06
CA LYS A 6 -0.58 1.97 23.70
C LYS A 6 -1.70 2.76 23.05
N GLU A 7 -1.36 3.73 22.21
CA GLU A 7 -2.31 4.61 21.55
C GLU A 7 -2.92 3.94 20.31
N GLN A 8 -4.15 4.32 19.98
CA GLN A 8 -4.81 3.91 18.74
C GLN A 8 -4.49 4.91 17.63
N PHE A 9 -3.98 4.43 16.50
CA PHE A 9 -3.72 5.27 15.33
C PHE A 9 -4.87 5.24 14.34
N ASP A 10 -5.25 6.40 13.80
CA ASP A 10 -6.25 6.51 12.74
C ASP A 10 -5.72 6.04 11.37
N ILE A 11 -4.43 6.29 11.10
CA ILE A 11 -3.77 6.01 9.83
C ILE A 11 -2.48 5.25 10.08
N ILE A 12 -2.32 4.10 9.43
CA ILE A 12 -1.12 3.28 9.50
C ILE A 12 -0.47 3.24 8.12
N LEU A 13 0.82 3.60 8.03
CA LEU A 13 1.62 3.43 6.83
C LEU A 13 2.62 2.28 7.03
N VAL A 14 2.53 1.25 6.20
CA VAL A 14 3.42 0.09 6.20
C VAL A 14 4.37 0.20 5.00
N PRO A 15 5.60 0.72 5.20
CA PRO A 15 6.58 0.80 4.12
C PRO A 15 7.10 -0.58 3.73
N GLY A 16 7.67 -0.65 2.53
CA GLY A 16 8.47 -1.79 2.09
C GLY A 16 9.94 -1.64 2.47
N GLY A 17 10.78 -2.54 1.96
CA GLY A 17 12.22 -2.53 2.19
C GLY A 17 12.90 -3.81 1.67
N PRO A 18 14.23 -3.78 1.50
CA PRO A 18 14.99 -4.96 1.11
C PRO A 18 14.94 -5.98 2.23
N SER A 19 14.50 -7.21 1.90
CA SER A 19 14.08 -8.24 2.87
C SER A 19 12.95 -7.71 3.75
N VAL A 20 11.75 -8.26 3.62
CA VAL A 20 10.63 -7.98 4.53
C VAL A 20 11.01 -8.52 5.91
N ASN A 21 11.85 -7.75 6.61
CA ASN A 21 12.46 -8.09 7.87
C ASN A 21 11.40 -7.84 8.93
N PRO A 22 10.89 -8.88 9.61
CA PRO A 22 9.87 -8.71 10.64
C PRO A 22 10.30 -7.81 11.80
N LEU A 23 11.59 -7.42 11.87
CA LEU A 23 12.12 -6.44 12.82
C LEU A 23 11.82 -4.97 12.46
N SER A 24 11.42 -4.63 11.22
CA SER A 24 11.21 -3.22 10.80
C SER A 24 9.76 -2.74 10.92
N VAL A 25 8.75 -3.60 10.69
CA VAL A 25 7.33 -3.39 11.06
C VAL A 25 6.73 -4.74 11.45
N CYS A 26 6.28 -4.86 12.69
CA CYS A 26 5.71 -6.10 13.22
C CYS A 26 4.28 -6.34 12.67
N PRO A 27 4.00 -7.45 11.96
CA PRO A 27 2.64 -7.78 11.52
C PRO A 27 1.62 -7.77 12.66
N GLU A 28 2.02 -8.18 13.87
CA GLU A 28 1.14 -8.18 15.04
C GLU A 28 0.73 -6.77 15.49
N PHE A 29 1.62 -5.77 15.35
CA PHE A 29 1.25 -4.38 15.62
C PHE A 29 0.14 -3.92 14.66
N VAL A 30 0.30 -4.18 13.35
CA VAL A 30 -0.69 -3.82 12.34
C VAL A 30 -2.00 -4.54 12.59
N LYS A 31 -1.95 -5.85 12.88
CA LYS A 31 -3.13 -6.66 13.20
C LYS A 31 -3.87 -6.15 14.44
N ARG A 32 -3.15 -5.72 15.47
CA ARG A 32 -3.71 -5.14 16.71
C ARG A 32 -4.37 -3.79 16.46
N GLN A 33 -3.76 -2.92 15.66
CA GLN A 33 -4.24 -1.56 15.40
C GLN A 33 -5.34 -1.49 14.33
N ALA A 34 -5.38 -2.46 13.41
CA ALA A 34 -6.28 -2.46 12.27
C ALA A 34 -7.77 -2.31 12.60
N PRO A 35 -8.32 -2.88 13.69
CA PRO A 35 -9.73 -2.67 14.04
C PRO A 35 -10.09 -1.20 14.28
N GLY A 36 -9.23 -0.42 14.95
CA GLY A 36 -9.46 1.00 15.24
C GLY A 36 -8.92 1.96 14.17
N ALA A 37 -8.07 1.48 13.26
CA ALA A 37 -7.57 2.30 12.17
C ALA A 37 -8.66 2.57 11.12
N LYS A 38 -8.75 3.84 10.70
CA LYS A 38 -9.60 4.27 9.58
C LYS A 38 -8.96 3.91 8.25
N TYR A 39 -7.64 4.02 8.15
CA TYR A 39 -6.88 3.78 6.93
C TYR A 39 -5.59 3.00 7.17
N ILE A 40 -5.28 2.07 6.27
CA ILE A 40 -4.01 1.34 6.24
C ILE A 40 -3.42 1.44 4.84
N LEU A 41 -2.28 2.09 4.74
CA LEU A 41 -1.56 2.31 3.51
C LEU A 41 -0.34 1.40 3.47
N THR A 42 0.01 0.88 2.29
CA THR A 42 1.27 0.18 2.08
C THR A 42 1.98 0.71 0.84
N VAL A 43 3.31 0.67 0.89
CA VAL A 43 4.16 0.97 -0.27
C VAL A 43 5.09 -0.21 -0.49
N CYS A 44 5.31 -0.60 -1.75
CA CYS A 44 6.26 -1.63 -2.13
C CYS A 44 5.94 -2.97 -1.42
N THR A 45 6.95 -3.63 -0.87
CA THR A 45 6.81 -4.91 -0.15
C THR A 45 6.07 -4.81 1.19
N GLY A 46 5.67 -3.60 1.64
CA GLY A 46 4.82 -3.45 2.83
C GLY A 46 3.46 -4.15 2.69
N SER A 47 2.98 -4.31 1.44
CA SER A 47 1.80 -5.12 1.12
C SER A 47 1.93 -6.59 1.52
N LEU A 48 3.14 -7.16 1.53
CA LEU A 48 3.38 -8.52 2.01
C LEU A 48 3.23 -8.62 3.54
N ILE A 49 3.73 -7.62 4.28
CA ILE A 49 3.53 -7.52 5.73
C ILE A 49 2.03 -7.49 6.02
N LEU A 50 1.27 -6.67 5.28
CA LEU A 50 -0.17 -6.59 5.45
C LEU A 50 -0.87 -7.90 5.07
N ALA A 51 -0.44 -8.57 4.00
CA ALA A 51 -0.97 -9.88 3.62
C ALA A 51 -0.80 -10.92 4.74
N ARG A 52 0.36 -10.94 5.40
CA ARG A 52 0.65 -11.86 6.52
C ARG A 52 -0.25 -11.66 7.75
N THR A 53 -0.90 -10.50 7.88
CA THR A 53 -1.90 -10.26 8.95
C THR A 53 -3.27 -10.87 8.64
N GLY A 54 -3.51 -11.28 7.39
CA GLY A 54 -4.81 -11.72 6.89
C GLY A 54 -5.74 -10.59 6.44
N LEU A 55 -5.34 -9.32 6.62
CA LEU A 55 -6.19 -8.15 6.30
C LEU A 55 -6.45 -7.98 4.79
N LEU A 56 -5.63 -8.59 3.94
CA LEU A 56 -5.80 -8.59 2.48
C LEU A 56 -6.58 -9.81 1.95
N ASN A 57 -6.96 -10.77 2.78
CA ASN A 57 -7.61 -12.01 2.33
C ASN A 57 -8.87 -11.70 1.51
N GLY A 58 -8.96 -12.28 0.31
CA GLY A 58 -10.07 -12.05 -0.62
C GLY A 58 -10.16 -10.64 -1.22
N LYS A 59 -9.19 -9.74 -0.95
CA LYS A 59 -9.19 -8.36 -1.45
C LYS A 59 -8.27 -8.20 -2.66
N ARG A 60 -8.43 -7.06 -3.35
CA ARG A 60 -7.51 -6.63 -4.42
C ARG A 60 -6.33 -5.86 -3.81
N ALA A 61 -5.12 -6.06 -4.34
CA ALA A 61 -3.92 -5.36 -3.89
C ALA A 61 -2.86 -5.26 -5.01
N THR A 62 -1.85 -4.43 -4.82
CA THR A 62 -0.61 -4.41 -5.64
C THR A 62 0.62 -4.32 -4.74
N THR A 63 1.79 -4.62 -5.32
CA THR A 63 3.11 -4.49 -4.72
C THR A 63 4.10 -4.01 -5.78
N ASN A 64 5.36 -3.73 -5.41
CA ASN A 64 6.36 -3.31 -6.38
C ASN A 64 6.62 -4.40 -7.43
N LYS A 65 6.88 -3.99 -8.67
CA LYS A 65 6.90 -4.91 -9.82
C LYS A 65 8.02 -5.93 -9.76
N SER A 66 9.19 -5.54 -9.22
CA SER A 66 10.30 -6.47 -9.03
C SER A 66 10.03 -7.60 -8.02
N ALA A 67 9.19 -7.38 -7.00
CA ALA A 67 8.83 -8.40 -6.01
C ALA A 67 7.45 -9.04 -6.28
N PHE A 68 6.78 -8.68 -7.38
CA PHE A 68 5.37 -9.01 -7.59
C PHE A 68 5.13 -10.53 -7.61
N ARG A 69 5.90 -11.27 -8.42
CA ARG A 69 5.75 -12.72 -8.54
C ARG A 69 6.04 -13.44 -7.22
N SER A 70 7.08 -13.03 -6.49
CA SER A 70 7.41 -13.65 -5.21
C SER A 70 6.33 -13.40 -4.15
N VAL A 71 5.82 -12.17 -4.06
CA VAL A 71 4.73 -11.83 -3.13
C VAL A 71 3.45 -12.59 -3.49
N GLN A 72 3.11 -12.65 -4.78
CA GLN A 72 1.95 -13.38 -5.25
C GLN A 72 2.05 -14.88 -4.92
N GLU A 73 3.21 -15.49 -5.16
CA GLU A 73 3.44 -16.91 -4.88
C GLU A 73 3.37 -17.21 -3.38
N GLU A 74 4.00 -16.39 -2.53
CA GLU A 74 3.99 -16.58 -1.07
C GLU A 74 2.56 -16.47 -0.50
N THR A 75 1.72 -15.64 -1.12
CA THR A 75 0.36 -15.34 -0.64
C THR A 75 -0.75 -16.04 -1.43
N LYS A 76 -0.42 -16.98 -2.32
CA LYS A 76 -1.38 -17.63 -3.23
C LYS A 76 -2.56 -18.31 -2.53
N HIS A 77 -2.37 -18.74 -1.28
CA HIS A 77 -3.37 -19.42 -0.47
C HIS A 77 -4.36 -18.47 0.22
N LEU A 78 -4.15 -17.15 0.12
CA LEU A 78 -4.95 -16.12 0.81
C LEU A 78 -6.09 -15.53 -0.05
N GLY A 79 -6.22 -15.96 -1.32
CA GLY A 79 -7.26 -15.48 -2.23
C GLY A 79 -7.12 -14.00 -2.62
N ILE A 80 -5.92 -13.42 -2.49
CA ILE A 80 -5.65 -12.01 -2.84
C ILE A 80 -5.62 -11.87 -4.36
N THR A 81 -6.39 -10.91 -4.89
CA THR A 81 -6.33 -10.55 -6.31
C THR A 81 -5.25 -9.50 -6.53
N TRP A 82 -4.04 -9.95 -6.87
CA TRP A 82 -2.91 -9.07 -7.17
C TRP A 82 -3.06 -8.42 -8.55
N VAL A 83 -2.98 -7.08 -8.62
CA VAL A 83 -3.20 -6.29 -9.85
C VAL A 83 -1.86 -5.83 -10.45
N PRO A 84 -1.30 -6.53 -11.44
CA PRO A 84 0.09 -6.32 -11.91
C PRO A 84 0.32 -4.95 -12.52
N LYS A 85 -0.65 -4.39 -13.24
CA LYS A 85 -0.55 -3.06 -13.87
C LYS A 85 -0.92 -1.89 -12.96
N ALA A 86 -1.38 -2.10 -11.74
CA ALA A 86 -1.81 -0.99 -10.91
C ALA A 86 -0.60 -0.24 -10.32
N ARG A 87 -0.60 1.09 -10.35
CA ARG A 87 0.31 1.91 -9.54
C ARG A 87 -0.09 1.84 -8.08
N TRP A 88 -1.38 1.94 -7.78
CA TRP A 88 -1.95 1.58 -6.49
C TRP A 88 -3.34 0.94 -6.63
N VAL A 89 -3.80 0.31 -5.56
CA VAL A 89 -5.12 -0.32 -5.44
C VAL A 89 -5.75 0.13 -4.14
N VAL A 90 -7.03 0.45 -4.19
CA VAL A 90 -7.86 0.76 -3.02
C VAL A 90 -8.92 -0.32 -2.87
N THR A 91 -9.15 -0.78 -1.65
CA THR A 91 -10.22 -1.75 -1.35
C THR A 91 -11.60 -1.09 -1.45
N GLU A 92 -12.63 -1.89 -1.66
CA GLU A 92 -14.01 -1.38 -1.85
C GLU A 92 -14.51 -0.55 -0.66
N ASP A 93 -14.16 -0.98 0.56
CA ASP A 93 -14.42 -0.28 1.83
C ASP A 93 -13.56 0.98 2.03
N LYS A 94 -12.64 1.28 1.10
CA LYS A 94 -11.67 2.38 1.12
C LYS A 94 -10.75 2.40 2.35
N LYS A 95 -10.68 1.30 3.10
CA LYS A 95 -9.87 1.18 4.30
C LYS A 95 -8.41 0.88 3.99
N ILE A 96 -8.14 0.08 2.96
CA ILE A 96 -6.79 -0.37 2.64
C ILE A 96 -6.37 0.14 1.27
N TRP A 97 -5.16 0.70 1.24
CA TRP A 97 -4.55 1.31 0.06
C TRP A 97 -3.17 0.69 -0.12
N THR A 98 -2.91 0.00 -1.22
CA THR A 98 -1.60 -0.62 -1.50
C THR A 98 -0.98 0.00 -2.73
N SER A 99 0.29 0.41 -2.66
CA SER A 99 1.03 0.95 -3.80
C SER A 99 2.14 0.02 -4.28
N SER A 100 2.59 0.25 -5.51
CA SER A 100 3.72 -0.43 -6.13
C SER A 100 5.06 0.14 -5.65
N GLY A 101 5.94 0.61 -6.55
CA GLY A 101 7.25 1.16 -6.16
C GLY A 101 7.16 2.57 -5.54
N ILE A 102 8.33 3.16 -5.27
CA ILE A 102 8.46 4.49 -4.62
C ILE A 102 7.64 5.56 -5.34
N SER A 103 7.80 5.71 -6.65
CA SER A 103 7.05 6.72 -7.43
C SER A 103 5.54 6.49 -7.37
N ALA A 104 5.09 5.23 -7.41
CA ALA A 104 3.68 4.89 -7.27
C ALA A 104 3.16 5.13 -5.83
N GLY A 105 4.04 5.02 -4.81
CA GLY A 105 3.76 5.43 -3.44
C GLY A 105 3.57 6.94 -3.29
N MET A 106 4.34 7.75 -4.03
CA MET A 106 4.13 9.20 -4.08
C MET A 106 2.78 9.56 -4.73
N ASP A 107 2.43 8.90 -5.83
CA ASP A 107 1.12 9.08 -6.46
C ASP A 107 -0.01 8.63 -5.51
N LEU A 108 0.15 7.49 -4.83
CA LEU A 108 -0.81 7.04 -3.80
C LEU A 108 -0.98 8.09 -2.71
N ALA A 109 0.10 8.69 -2.21
CA ALA A 109 0.02 9.73 -1.18
C ALA A 109 -0.78 10.94 -1.66
N GLY A 110 -0.60 11.35 -2.92
CA GLY A 110 -1.39 12.42 -3.52
C GLY A 110 -2.87 12.05 -3.72
N GLY A 111 -3.16 10.83 -4.17
CA GLY A 111 -4.53 10.33 -4.32
C GLY A 111 -5.25 10.18 -2.98
N PHE A 112 -4.51 9.75 -1.96
CA PHE A 112 -5.01 9.65 -0.59
C PHE A 112 -5.24 11.03 0.03
N LEU A 113 -4.38 12.01 -0.25
CA LEU A 113 -4.61 13.41 0.13
C LEU A 113 -5.93 13.91 -0.48
N ASP A 114 -6.10 13.77 -1.80
CA ASP A 114 -7.34 14.16 -2.47
C ASP A 114 -8.59 13.49 -1.87
N HIS A 115 -8.47 12.24 -1.39
CA HIS A 115 -9.54 11.52 -0.66
C HIS A 115 -9.82 12.11 0.73
N LEU A 116 -8.80 12.53 1.47
CA LEU A 116 -8.95 13.05 2.83
C LEU A 116 -9.49 14.48 2.89
N VAL A 117 -9.00 15.36 2.02
CA VAL A 117 -9.25 16.82 2.10
C VAL A 117 -9.97 17.39 0.87
N GLY A 118 -10.32 16.54 -0.09
CA GLY A 118 -10.94 16.94 -1.34
C GLY A 118 -9.91 17.40 -2.39
N LYS A 119 -10.30 17.30 -3.66
CA LYS A 119 -9.41 17.55 -4.81
C LYS A 119 -8.91 18.99 -4.91
N GLU A 120 -9.70 19.98 -4.48
CA GLU A 120 -9.32 21.39 -4.57
C GLU A 120 -8.14 21.69 -3.63
N PHE A 121 -8.29 21.36 -2.35
CA PHE A 121 -7.21 21.54 -1.37
C PHE A 121 -6.03 20.59 -1.65
N GLY A 122 -6.31 19.35 -2.06
CA GLY A 122 -5.28 18.40 -2.47
C GLY A 122 -4.44 18.92 -3.64
N LEU A 123 -5.08 19.51 -4.66
CA LEU A 123 -4.37 20.13 -5.79
C LEU A 123 -3.51 21.32 -5.33
N ALA A 124 -4.02 22.18 -4.45
CA ALA A 124 -3.25 23.30 -3.92
C ALA A 124 -1.97 22.82 -3.19
N MET A 125 -2.10 21.82 -2.33
CA MET A 125 -0.98 21.23 -1.60
C MET A 125 0.03 20.56 -2.53
N ARG A 126 -0.44 19.78 -3.52
CA ARG A 126 0.44 19.13 -4.51
C ARG A 126 1.16 20.15 -5.38
N SER A 127 0.49 21.24 -5.74
CA SER A 127 1.10 22.34 -6.49
C SER A 127 2.19 23.05 -5.68
N TRP A 128 1.97 23.24 -4.37
CA TRP A 128 2.96 23.86 -3.48
C TRP A 128 4.25 23.05 -3.35
N ILE A 129 4.16 21.72 -3.38
CA ILE A 129 5.34 20.82 -3.32
C ILE A 129 5.79 20.32 -4.70
N GLU A 130 5.21 20.85 -5.77
CA GLU A 130 5.50 20.48 -7.16
C GLU A 130 5.36 18.97 -7.46
N LEU A 131 4.41 18.30 -6.78
CA LEU A 131 4.14 16.88 -6.97
C LEU A 131 3.30 16.65 -8.24
N SER A 132 3.97 16.18 -9.30
CA SER A 132 3.30 15.63 -10.49
C SER A 132 2.87 14.18 -10.24
N MET A 133 1.64 13.86 -10.63
CA MET A 133 1.04 12.55 -10.37
C MET A 133 0.68 11.79 -11.65
N LYS A 134 0.92 10.48 -11.63
CA LYS A 134 0.30 9.54 -12.58
C LYS A 134 -1.00 8.96 -12.00
N ALA A 135 -1.93 8.56 -12.87
CA ALA A 135 -3.17 7.91 -12.47
C ALA A 135 -2.93 6.50 -11.88
N GLU A 136 -3.94 5.93 -11.21
CA GLU A 136 -3.82 4.65 -10.49
C GLU A 136 -3.52 3.44 -11.38
N VAL A 137 -3.88 3.54 -12.65
CA VAL A 137 -3.74 2.49 -13.65
C VAL A 137 -2.44 2.62 -14.43
N ASP A 138 -1.96 1.48 -14.92
CA ASP A 138 -0.88 1.36 -15.91
C ASP A 138 0.51 1.80 -15.40
N ASP A 139 1.03 0.99 -14.49
CA ASP A 139 2.42 1.04 -14.06
C ASP A 139 3.35 0.51 -15.16
N GLU A 140 4.11 1.41 -15.79
CA GLU A 140 5.04 1.12 -16.89
C GLU A 140 6.09 0.06 -16.54
N PHE A 141 6.43 -0.11 -15.26
CA PHE A 141 7.38 -1.11 -14.81
C PHE A 141 6.80 -2.54 -14.87
N ALA A 142 5.48 -2.69 -15.02
CA ALA A 142 4.85 -4.00 -15.18
C ALA A 142 5.37 -4.73 -16.44
N ALA A 143 5.48 -4.02 -17.57
CA ALA A 143 6.02 -4.57 -18.81
C ALA A 143 7.51 -4.90 -18.70
N TYR A 144 8.29 -4.02 -18.07
CA TYR A 144 9.73 -4.26 -17.83
C TYR A 144 9.98 -5.55 -17.04
N HIS A 145 9.09 -5.89 -16.10
CA HIS A 145 9.16 -7.13 -15.31
C HIS A 145 8.36 -8.30 -15.90
N GLY A 146 7.84 -8.18 -17.12
CA GLY A 146 7.07 -9.23 -17.81
C GLY A 146 5.83 -9.68 -17.03
N LEU A 147 5.10 -8.73 -16.44
CA LEU A 147 3.84 -8.99 -15.73
C LEU A 147 2.61 -8.81 -16.63
N VAL A 148 2.83 -8.34 -17.86
CA VAL A 148 1.86 -8.10 -18.94
C VAL A 148 2.48 -8.33 -20.30
#